data_AF-A0A7S1NXW4-F1
#
_entry.id   AF-A0A7S1NXW4-F1
#
_cell.length_a   1.000
_cell.length_b   1.000
_cell.length_c   1.000
_cell.angle_alpha   90.00
_cell.angle_beta   90.00
_cell.angle_gamma   90.00
#
_symmetry.space_group_name_H-M   'P 1'
#
loop_
_entity.id
_entity.type
_entity.pdbx_description
1 polymer ?
#
loop_
_entity_poly.entity_id
_entity_poly.type
_entity_poly.pdbx_seq_one_letter_code
_entity_poly.pdbx_strand_id
1 'polypeptide(L)'
;KVAEFVADVQALSEAASRVPQEALYAAAKSLQAKWIYLRRVMHTTCEDFEVLRDTITDTFLPALVGTPQPLSDDMKRLLLRPVRHGGIGLVDPSFRAPLPAPLDGQTDLCQLTRKASRAGTTILAHAIATSAPHYPSAAHRSQMHRARRVFRESLDETFAHDSTAIIGR
;
A
#
# COMPACT_ATOMS: atom_id res chain seq x y z
N LYS A 1 8.79 17.09 5.53
CA LYS A 1 7.69 16.34 4.88
C LYS A 1 7.43 14.99 5.52
N VAL A 2 8.30 13.99 5.43
CA VAL A 2 8.02 12.71 6.13
C VAL A 2 8.02 12.89 7.66
N ALA A 3 8.92 13.73 8.19
CA ALA A 3 8.88 14.15 9.60
C ALA A 3 7.56 14.85 10.02
N GLU A 4 6.91 15.59 9.11
CA GLU A 4 5.57 16.18 9.38
C GLU A 4 4.53 15.05 9.53
N PHE A 5 4.60 14.01 8.69
CA PHE A 5 3.70 12.87 8.80
C PHE A 5 3.94 12.07 10.09
N VAL A 6 5.19 11.94 10.54
CA VAL A 6 5.51 11.31 11.84
C VAL A 6 4.84 12.06 12.98
N ALA A 7 4.93 13.39 13.01
CA ALA A 7 4.25 14.21 14.01
C ALA A 7 2.72 14.09 13.92
N ASP A 8 2.15 14.09 12.72
CA ASP A 8 0.72 13.87 12.50
C ASP A 8 0.26 12.49 13.02
N VAL A 9 1.05 11.42 12.82
CA VAL A 9 0.76 10.07 13.35
C VAL A 9 0.78 10.06 14.88
N GLN A 10 1.74 10.75 15.50
CA GLN A 10 1.82 10.85 16.97
C GLN A 10 0.59 11.56 17.54
N ALA A 11 0.17 12.68 16.95
CA ALA A 11 -1.07 13.36 17.34
C ALA A 11 -2.31 12.47 17.16
N LEU A 12 -2.36 11.69 16.07
CA LEU A 12 -3.44 10.72 15.86
C LEU A 12 -3.40 9.55 16.84
N SER A 13 -2.23 9.16 17.35
CA SER A 13 -2.08 8.11 18.38
C SER A 13 -2.71 8.56 19.70
N GLU A 14 -2.49 9.81 20.11
CA GLU A 14 -3.15 10.40 21.28
C GLU A 14 -4.68 10.40 21.13
N ALA A 15 -5.18 10.78 19.96
CA ALA A 15 -6.60 10.74 19.65
C ALA A 15 -7.15 9.30 19.61
N ALA A 16 -6.38 8.35 19.07
CA ALA A 16 -6.79 6.95 18.93
C ALA A 16 -7.09 6.29 20.28
N SER A 17 -6.40 6.72 21.35
CA SER A 17 -6.66 6.24 22.72
C SER A 17 -8.05 6.65 23.25
N ARG A 18 -8.71 7.66 22.65
CA ARG A 18 -10.02 8.17 23.06
C ARG A 18 -11.12 7.86 22.03
N VAL A 19 -10.81 8.09 20.75
CA VAL A 19 -11.74 7.98 19.61
C VAL A 19 -11.10 7.14 18.49
N PRO A 20 -10.87 5.83 18.73
CA PRO A 20 -10.07 4.98 17.83
C PRO A 20 -10.62 4.93 16.40
N GLN A 21 -11.94 4.87 16.24
CA GLN A 21 -12.58 4.80 14.92
C GLN A 21 -12.36 6.09 14.10
N GLU A 22 -12.47 7.26 14.73
CA GLU A 22 -12.26 8.55 14.07
C GLU A 22 -10.78 8.76 13.73
N ALA A 23 -9.89 8.40 14.65
CA ALA A 23 -8.45 8.46 14.42
C ALA A 23 -8.02 7.54 13.26
N LEU A 24 -8.56 6.32 13.19
CA LEU A 24 -8.34 5.40 12.07
C LEU A 24 -8.88 5.96 10.76
N TYR A 25 -10.08 6.53 10.77
CA TYR A 25 -10.65 7.17 9.59
C TYR A 25 -9.78 8.32 9.08
N ALA A 26 -9.35 9.21 9.98
CA ALA A 26 -8.46 10.32 9.66
C ALA A 26 -7.11 9.85 9.09
N ALA A 27 -6.50 8.84 9.72
CA ALA A 27 -5.26 8.22 9.22
C ALA A 27 -5.44 7.64 7.82
N ALA A 28 -6.45 6.80 7.61
CA ALA A 28 -6.66 6.07 6.36
C ALA A 28 -7.16 6.94 5.19
N LYS A 29 -7.96 7.99 5.46
CA LYS A 29 -8.56 8.84 4.42
C LYS A 29 -7.79 10.12 4.14
N SER A 30 -7.08 10.67 5.12
CA SER A 30 -6.35 11.93 4.96
C SER A 30 -4.85 11.69 4.91
N LEU A 31 -4.25 11.24 6.02
CA LEU A 31 -2.79 11.16 6.13
C LEU A 31 -2.18 10.17 5.12
N GLN A 32 -2.84 9.02 4.96
CA GLN A 32 -2.44 8.02 3.99
C GLN A 32 -2.43 8.54 2.55
N ALA A 33 -3.42 9.33 2.16
CA ALA A 33 -3.47 9.91 0.82
C ALA A 33 -2.28 10.87 0.58
N LYS A 34 -1.90 11.66 1.60
CA LYS A 34 -0.76 12.58 1.52
C LYS A 34 0.55 11.84 1.27
N TRP A 35 0.86 10.79 2.05
CA TRP A 35 2.14 10.09 1.89
C TRP A 35 2.17 9.24 0.62
N ILE A 36 1.04 8.65 0.19
CA ILE A 36 0.95 7.94 -1.10
C ILE A 36 1.21 8.91 -2.25
N TYR A 37 0.64 10.11 -2.19
CA TYR A 37 0.91 11.15 -3.18
C TYR A 37 2.39 11.53 -3.18
N LEU A 38 2.96 11.82 -2.01
CA LEU A 38 4.36 12.21 -1.88
C LEU A 38 5.28 11.13 -2.44
N ARG A 39 5.01 9.86 -2.13
CA ARG A 39 5.74 8.70 -2.66
C ARG A 39 5.65 8.56 -4.18
N ARG A 40 4.56 9.01 -4.82
CA ARG A 40 4.43 9.03 -6.29
C ARG A 40 5.15 10.20 -6.94
N VAL A 41 5.26 11.32 -6.24
CA VAL A 41 5.77 12.58 -6.79
C VAL A 41 7.26 12.74 -6.56
N MET A 42 7.74 12.35 -5.39
CA MET A 42 9.11 12.56 -4.92
C MET A 42 9.94 11.29 -5.00
N HIS A 43 11.22 11.45 -5.34
CA HIS A 43 12.25 10.42 -5.24
C HIS A 43 12.82 10.36 -3.82
N THR A 44 11.95 10.37 -2.81
CA THR A 44 12.34 10.22 -1.40
C THR A 44 12.91 8.83 -1.14
N THR A 45 13.96 8.75 -0.33
CA THR A 45 14.59 7.48 0.06
C THR A 45 13.59 6.62 0.83
N CYS A 46 13.72 5.30 0.73
CA CYS A 46 12.81 4.42 1.46
C CYS A 46 13.02 4.44 2.97
N GLU A 47 14.22 4.78 3.43
CA GLU A 47 14.57 4.93 4.85
C GLU A 47 13.63 5.91 5.57
N ASP A 48 13.29 7.05 4.94
CA ASP A 48 12.36 8.02 5.53
C ASP A 48 10.98 7.40 5.80
N PHE A 49 10.48 6.56 4.89
CA PHE A 49 9.18 5.90 5.01
C PHE A 49 9.20 4.69 5.95
N GLU A 50 10.37 4.12 6.23
CA GLU A 50 10.54 3.12 7.28
C GLU A 50 10.35 3.75 8.66
N VAL A 51 10.89 4.96 8.90
CA VAL A 51 10.64 5.71 10.14
C VAL A 51 9.14 5.98 10.32
N LEU A 52 8.43 6.32 9.23
CA LEU A 52 6.98 6.51 9.27
C LEU A 52 6.23 5.20 9.56
N ARG A 53 6.63 4.08 8.95
CA ARG A 53 6.07 2.75 9.24
C ARG A 53 6.24 2.43 10.72
N ASP A 54 7.45 2.58 11.24
CA ASP A 54 7.79 2.21 12.61
C ASP A 54 6.99 3.06 13.60
N THR A 55 6.84 4.37 13.34
CA THR A 55 5.96 5.24 14.12
C THR A 55 4.52 4.74 14.11
N ILE A 56 3.97 4.37 12.95
CA ILE A 56 2.62 3.81 12.85
C ILE A 56 2.50 2.52 13.67
N THR A 57 3.45 1.59 13.54
CA THR A 57 3.36 0.28 14.18
C THR A 57 3.62 0.30 15.69
N ASP A 58 4.46 1.22 16.15
CA ASP A 58 4.94 1.23 17.53
C ASP A 58 4.18 2.24 18.40
N THR A 59 3.50 3.22 17.80
CA THR A 59 2.73 4.22 18.55
C THR A 59 1.25 4.24 18.19
N PHE A 60 0.90 4.28 16.90
CA PHE A 60 -0.49 4.45 16.49
C PHE A 60 -1.29 3.16 16.61
N LEU A 61 -0.77 2.04 16.11
CA LEU A 61 -1.48 0.75 16.18
C LEU A 61 -1.72 0.27 17.62
N PRO A 62 -0.75 0.33 18.56
CA PRO A 62 -1.01 -0.05 19.95
C PRO A 62 -2.08 0.84 20.61
N ALA A 63 -2.02 2.16 20.36
CA ALA A 63 -3.03 3.10 20.85
C ALA A 63 -4.43 2.83 20.26
N LEU A 64 -4.49 2.42 18.99
CA LEU A 64 -5.72 2.09 18.30
C LEU A 64 -6.37 0.80 18.83
N VAL A 65 -5.57 -0.22 19.13
CA VAL A 65 -6.03 -1.50 19.69
C VAL A 65 -6.32 -1.37 21.20
N GLY A 66 -5.74 -0.37 21.85
CA GLY A 66 -5.90 -0.14 23.29
C GLY A 66 -4.99 -1.03 24.14
N THR A 67 -3.85 -1.46 23.62
CA THR A 67 -2.90 -2.33 24.32
C THR A 67 -1.68 -1.54 24.82
N PRO A 68 -1.29 -1.68 26.10
CA PRO A 68 -0.07 -1.04 26.63
C PRO A 68 1.21 -1.76 26.19
N GLN A 69 1.09 -2.97 25.64
CA GLN A 69 2.21 -3.78 25.17
C GLN A 69 2.47 -3.54 23.68
N PRO A 70 3.73 -3.66 23.23
CA PRO A 70 4.05 -3.67 21.81
C PRO A 70 3.30 -4.81 21.09
N LEU A 71 2.78 -4.52 19.91
CA LEU A 71 2.15 -5.54 19.07
C LEU A 71 3.21 -6.52 18.56
N SER A 72 2.83 -7.80 18.39
CA SER A 72 3.68 -8.78 17.72
C SER A 72 3.90 -8.39 16.26
N ASP A 73 5.03 -8.83 15.67
CA ASP A 73 5.35 -8.52 14.27
C ASP A 73 4.27 -9.03 13.30
N ASP A 74 3.68 -10.18 13.59
CA ASP A 74 2.59 -10.74 12.76
C ASP A 74 1.32 -9.90 12.85
N MET A 75 0.99 -9.36 14.03
CA MET A 75 -0.12 -8.44 14.20
C MET A 75 0.13 -7.13 13.46
N LYS A 76 1.34 -6.56 13.57
CA LYS A 76 1.74 -5.35 12.82
C LYS A 76 1.58 -5.56 11.31
N ARG A 77 2.09 -6.68 10.79
CA ARG A 77 1.98 -7.05 9.36
C ARG A 77 0.53 -7.24 8.93
N LEU A 78 -0.30 -7.89 9.75
CA LEU A 78 -1.71 -8.11 9.46
C LEU A 78 -2.48 -6.78 9.40
N LEU A 79 -2.31 -5.91 10.39
CA LEU A 79 -3.04 -4.65 10.46
C LEU A 79 -2.70 -3.72 9.29
N LEU A 80 -1.42 -3.64 8.90
CA LEU A 80 -0.98 -2.82 7.76
C LEU A 80 -1.36 -3.38 6.38
N ARG A 81 -2.09 -4.51 6.31
CA ARG A 81 -2.62 -5.01 5.05
C ARG A 81 -3.86 -4.23 4.60
N PRO A 82 -4.09 -4.13 3.28
CA PRO A 82 -5.37 -3.69 2.75
C PRO A 82 -6.53 -4.56 3.27
N VAL A 83 -7.73 -3.99 3.39
CA VAL A 83 -8.95 -4.67 3.88
C VAL A 83 -9.23 -5.99 3.14
N ARG A 84 -9.01 -6.03 1.82
CA ARG A 84 -9.17 -7.24 1.00
C ARG A 84 -8.25 -8.41 1.38
N HIS A 85 -7.23 -8.14 2.19
CA HIS A 85 -6.26 -9.12 2.71
C HIS A 85 -6.32 -9.25 4.23
N GLY A 86 -7.43 -8.82 4.86
CA GLY A 86 -7.68 -9.00 6.29
C GLY A 86 -7.09 -7.93 7.22
N GLY A 87 -6.53 -6.84 6.67
CA GLY A 87 -6.04 -5.72 7.49
C GLY A 87 -7.08 -4.61 7.70
N ILE A 88 -6.66 -3.52 8.34
CA ILE A 88 -7.57 -2.45 8.80
C ILE A 88 -7.74 -1.30 7.79
N GLY A 89 -7.16 -1.43 6.60
CA GLY A 89 -7.25 -0.42 5.54
C GLY A 89 -6.20 0.69 5.62
N LEU A 90 -5.30 0.61 6.59
CA LEU A 90 -4.05 1.34 6.61
C LEU A 90 -3.02 0.57 5.77
N VAL A 91 -2.33 1.24 4.86
CA VAL A 91 -1.31 0.63 3.98
C VAL A 91 0.07 0.94 4.54
N ASP A 92 0.91 -0.09 4.64
CA ASP A 92 2.32 0.09 5.02
C ASP A 92 3.01 1.15 4.11
N PRO A 93 3.49 2.26 4.71
CA PRO A 93 4.10 3.35 3.96
C PRO A 93 5.43 2.95 3.33
N SER A 94 6.14 1.96 3.88
CA SER A 94 7.40 1.41 3.37
C SER A 94 7.18 0.31 2.33
N PHE A 95 6.00 -0.32 2.30
CA PHE A 95 5.73 -1.52 1.51
C PHE A 95 6.23 -1.38 0.07
N ARG A 96 7.04 -2.35 -0.34
CA ARG A 96 7.46 -2.52 -1.72
C ARG A 96 6.79 -3.77 -2.29
N ALA A 97 5.97 -3.63 -3.33
CA ALA A 97 5.52 -4.80 -4.07
C ALA A 97 6.75 -5.54 -4.63
N PRO A 98 6.82 -6.88 -4.48
CA PRO A 98 7.85 -7.67 -5.14
C PRO A 98 7.77 -7.40 -6.64
N LEU A 99 8.87 -6.92 -7.21
CA LEU A 99 8.99 -6.90 -8.66
C LEU A 99 9.34 -8.31 -9.12
N PRO A 100 8.81 -8.78 -10.26
CA PRO A 100 9.52 -9.83 -11.00
C PRO A 100 10.95 -9.32 -11.25
N ALA A 101 11.92 -10.24 -11.15
CA ALA A 101 13.38 -10.03 -11.16
C ALA A 101 13.87 -8.87 -12.08
N PRO A 102 14.98 -8.21 -11.72
CA PRO A 102 15.26 -6.82 -12.09
C PRO A 102 15.48 -6.66 -13.60
N LEU A 103 14.68 -5.79 -14.22
CA LEU A 103 15.18 -4.96 -15.30
C LEU A 103 15.92 -3.81 -14.64
N ASP A 104 17.13 -4.06 -14.15
CA ASP A 104 18.04 -3.06 -13.54
C ASP A 104 17.74 -2.81 -12.05
N GLY A 105 18.76 -3.00 -11.20
CA GLY A 105 18.69 -2.86 -9.74
C GLY A 105 18.35 -1.45 -9.21
N GLN A 106 17.98 -0.52 -10.09
CA GLN A 106 17.63 0.87 -9.80
C GLN A 106 16.12 1.16 -9.85
N THR A 107 15.29 0.23 -10.30
CA THR A 107 13.87 0.53 -10.55
C THR A 107 13.05 0.51 -9.25
N ASP A 108 12.89 1.68 -8.63
CA ASP A 108 12.02 1.90 -7.48
C ASP A 108 10.52 1.69 -7.85
N LEU A 109 9.76 1.05 -6.97
CA LEU A 109 8.31 0.83 -7.10
C LEU A 109 7.53 2.13 -7.34
N CYS A 110 8.02 3.24 -6.78
CA CYS A 110 7.47 4.58 -7.01
C CYS A 110 7.53 4.95 -8.50
N GLN A 111 8.60 4.56 -9.19
CA GLN A 111 8.75 4.78 -10.62
C GLN A 111 7.82 3.88 -11.44
N LEU A 112 7.63 2.62 -11.07
CA LEU A 112 6.70 1.72 -11.78
C LEU A 112 5.24 2.13 -11.62
N THR A 113 4.81 2.46 -10.41
CA THR A 113 3.42 2.91 -10.17
C THR A 113 3.14 4.24 -10.88
N ARG A 114 4.13 5.14 -10.92
CA ARG A 114 4.06 6.36 -11.74
C ARG A 114 4.03 6.06 -13.24
N LYS A 115 4.87 5.15 -13.75
CA LYS A 115 4.86 4.70 -15.16
C LYS A 115 3.50 4.12 -15.54
N ALA A 116 2.94 3.23 -14.72
CA ALA A 116 1.61 2.64 -14.92
C ALA A 116 0.50 3.70 -14.90
N SER A 117 0.55 4.65 -13.96
CA SER A 117 -0.40 5.76 -13.92
C SER A 117 -0.33 6.62 -15.19
N ARG A 118 0.88 6.97 -15.64
CA ARG A 118 1.08 7.76 -16.87
C ARG A 118 0.59 7.01 -18.10
N ALA A 119 0.84 5.70 -18.20
CA ALA A 119 0.33 4.86 -19.28
C ALA A 119 -1.21 4.83 -19.31
N GLY A 120 -1.85 4.75 -18.14
CA GLY A 120 -3.31 4.89 -18.03
C GLY A 120 -3.80 6.27 -18.50
N THR A 121 -3.14 7.35 -18.09
CA THR A 121 -3.47 8.71 -18.52
C THR A 121 -3.31 8.91 -20.02
N THR A 122 -2.29 8.33 -20.66
CA THR A 122 -2.14 8.42 -22.11
C THR A 122 -3.26 7.72 -22.87
N ILE A 123 -3.75 6.57 -22.35
CA ILE A 123 -4.91 5.86 -22.92
C ILE A 123 -6.18 6.71 -22.77
N LEU A 124 -6.39 7.33 -21.60
CA LEU A 124 -7.46 8.29 -21.32
C LEU A 124 -7.43 9.50 -22.26
N ALA A 125 -6.29 10.18 -22.35
CA ALA A 125 -6.13 11.35 -23.20
C ALA A 125 -6.39 11.02 -24.67
N HIS A 126 -5.89 9.88 -25.15
CA HIS A 126 -6.15 9.42 -26.51
C HIS A 126 -7.64 9.15 -26.75
N ALA A 127 -8.32 8.43 -25.85
CA ALA A 127 -9.75 8.12 -25.97
C ALA A 127 -10.62 9.39 -25.99
N ILE A 128 -10.30 10.38 -25.14
CA ILE A 128 -10.96 11.68 -25.12
C ILE A 128 -10.76 12.40 -26.46
N ALA A 129 -9.53 12.45 -26.97
CA ALA A 129 -9.21 13.14 -28.23
C ALA A 129 -9.88 12.52 -29.46
N THR A 130 -10.07 11.20 -29.47
CA THR A 130 -10.71 10.48 -30.60
C THR A 130 -12.22 10.30 -30.44
N SER A 131 -12.83 10.72 -29.32
CA SER A 131 -14.23 10.42 -28.97
C SER A 131 -14.57 8.91 -29.06
N ALA A 132 -13.55 8.05 -28.93
CA ALA A 132 -13.68 6.61 -29.07
C ALA A 132 -13.93 5.98 -27.68
N PRO A 133 -14.74 4.92 -27.58
CA PRO A 133 -14.95 4.24 -26.32
C PRO A 133 -13.63 3.71 -25.77
N HIS A 134 -13.47 3.89 -24.46
CA HIS A 134 -12.24 3.72 -23.70
C HIS A 134 -11.50 2.39 -23.89
N TYR A 135 -12.25 1.34 -24.23
CA TYR A 135 -11.79 0.03 -24.66
C TYR A 135 -12.87 -0.58 -25.58
N PRO A 136 -12.50 -1.30 -26.66
CA PRO A 136 -13.42 -2.24 -27.28
C PRO A 136 -13.82 -3.29 -26.22
N SER A 137 -15.12 -3.49 -26.01
CA SER A 137 -15.65 -4.33 -24.91
C SER A 137 -15.05 -5.74 -24.86
N ALA A 138 -14.73 -6.32 -26.02
CA ALA A 138 -14.07 -7.62 -26.15
C ALA A 138 -12.62 -7.63 -25.61
N ALA A 139 -11.86 -6.55 -25.85
CA ALA A 139 -10.48 -6.41 -25.40
C ALA A 139 -10.38 -6.15 -23.89
N HIS A 140 -11.32 -5.39 -23.33
CA HIS A 140 -11.40 -5.17 -21.88
C HIS A 140 -11.68 -6.48 -21.12
N ARG A 141 -12.61 -7.28 -21.63
CA ARG A 141 -13.00 -8.56 -20.99
C ARG A 141 -11.83 -9.54 -20.97
N SER A 142 -11.13 -9.70 -22.08
CA SER A 142 -9.95 -10.58 -22.17
C SER A 142 -8.80 -10.11 -21.28
N GLN A 143 -8.55 -8.80 -21.20
CA GLN A 143 -7.57 -8.21 -20.30
C GLN A 143 -7.94 -8.42 -18.82
N MET A 144 -9.23 -8.26 -18.45
CA MET A 144 -9.71 -8.51 -17.09
C MET A 144 -9.59 -9.99 -16.71
N HIS A 145 -9.90 -10.92 -17.63
CA HIS A 145 -9.68 -12.35 -17.39
C HIS A 145 -8.21 -12.67 -17.19
N ARG A 146 -7.32 -12.11 -18.02
CA ARG A 146 -5.87 -12.27 -17.89
C ARG A 146 -5.36 -11.71 -16.57
N ALA A 147 -5.75 -10.48 -16.19
CA ALA A 147 -5.34 -9.85 -14.94
C ALA A 147 -5.83 -10.64 -13.71
N ARG A 148 -7.07 -11.14 -13.73
CA ARG A 148 -7.60 -12.00 -12.65
C ARG A 148 -6.87 -13.32 -12.54
N ARG A 149 -6.43 -13.89 -13.67
CA ARG A 149 -5.65 -15.13 -13.70
C ARG A 149 -4.27 -14.91 -13.09
N VAL A 150 -3.54 -13.90 -13.56
CA VAL A 150 -2.22 -13.52 -13.04
C VAL A 150 -2.28 -13.18 -11.54
N PHE A 151 -3.31 -12.46 -11.11
CA PHE A 151 -3.50 -12.15 -9.70
C PHE A 151 -3.74 -13.41 -8.85
N ARG A 152 -4.56 -14.36 -9.34
CA ARG A 152 -4.79 -15.63 -8.66
C ARG A 152 -3.51 -16.45 -8.56
N GLU A 153 -2.77 -16.56 -9.66
CA GLU A 153 -1.47 -17.24 -9.70
C GLU A 153 -0.48 -16.61 -8.71
N SER A 154 -0.41 -15.27 -8.63
CA SER A 154 0.44 -14.59 -7.64
C SER A 154 0.01 -14.84 -6.19
N LEU A 155 -1.29 -15.00 -5.94
CA LEU A 155 -1.80 -15.34 -4.61
C LEU A 155 -1.39 -16.75 -4.23
N ASP A 156 -1.60 -17.71 -5.13
CA ASP A 156 -1.24 -19.12 -4.93
C ASP A 156 0.27 -19.25 -4.67
N GLU A 157 1.11 -18.48 -5.37
CA GLU A 157 2.55 -18.39 -5.12
C GLU A 157 2.89 -17.83 -3.72
N THR A 158 2.26 -16.73 -3.29
CA THR A 158 2.47 -16.20 -1.93
C THR A 158 2.01 -17.16 -0.84
N PHE A 159 0.87 -17.82 -1.00
CA PHE A 159 0.36 -18.79 -0.03
C PHE A 159 1.21 -20.07 0.00
N ALA A 160 1.74 -20.50 -1.14
CA ALA A 160 2.70 -21.61 -1.21
C ALA A 160 4.02 -21.27 -0.51
N HIS A 161 4.52 -20.04 -0.66
CA HIS A 161 5.76 -19.58 -0.03
C HIS A 161 5.63 -19.44 1.51
N ASP A 162 4.47 -18.97 2.00
CA ASP A 162 4.17 -18.93 3.44
C ASP A 162 3.96 -20.34 4.02
N SER A 163 3.40 -21.28 3.24
CA SER A 163 3.19 -22.67 3.69
C SER A 163 4.49 -23.48 3.78
N THR A 164 5.43 -23.27 2.85
CA THR A 164 6.75 -23.93 2.90
C THR A 164 7.63 -23.38 4.03
N ALA A 165 7.47 -22.10 4.40
CA ALA A 165 8.14 -21.50 5.55
C ALA A 165 7.65 -22.05 6.90
N ILE A 166 6.40 -22.52 6.98
CA ILE A 166 5.80 -23.11 8.19
C ILE A 166 6.16 -24.60 8.35
N ILE A 167 6.29 -25.34 7.25
CA ILE A 167 6.58 -26.80 7.28
C ILE A 167 8.09 -27.09 7.44
N GLY A 168 8.95 -26.11 7.19
CA GLY A 168 10.42 -26.25 7.31
C GLY A 168 11.00 -26.00 8.71
N ARG A 169 10.19 -26.01 9.79
CA ARG A 169 10.64 -25.80 11.17
C ARG A 169 10.33 -26.97 12.07
#